data_AF-A0A529N7D6-F1
#
_entry.id   AF-A0A529N7D6-F1
#
_cell.length_a   1.000
_cell.length_b   1.000
_cell.length_c   1.000
_cell.angle_alpha   90.00
_cell.angle_beta   90.00
_cell.angle_gamma   90.00
#
_symmetry.space_group_name_H-M   'P 1'
#
loop_
_entity.id
_entity.type
_entity.pdbx_description
1 polymer ?
#
loop_
_entity_poly.entity_id
_entity_poly.type
_entity_poly.pdbx_seq_one_letter_code
_entity_poly.pdbx_strand_id
1 'polypeptide(L)' 'FGFACNETDTLMPLAIQLAHHFTKRQAEIRKTGQLGWLRPDVKSQVSVRYEGLRPVALDTIVLSTQHDEAVSQATVREG' A
#
# COMPACT_ATOMS: atom_id res chain seq x y z
N PHE A 1 -10.26 -1.09 22.86
CA PHE A 1 -8.90 -0.69 23.27
C PHE A 1 -8.45 0.45 22.39
N GLY A 2 -7.76 1.46 22.94
CA GLY A 2 -7.01 2.45 22.17
C GLY A 2 -5.55 2.04 22.08
N PHE A 3 -4.88 2.35 20.97
CA PHE A 3 -3.47 2.02 20.75
C PHE A 3 -2.76 3.17 20.05
N ALA A 4 -1.51 3.43 20.44
CA ALA A 4 -0.60 4.38 19.81
C ALA A 4 0.85 3.92 20.04
N CYS A 5 1.75 4.21 19.10
CA CYS A 5 3.18 3.90 19.20
C CYS A 5 4.00 4.92 18.43
N ASN A 6 5.30 5.05 18.72
CA ASN A 6 6.17 6.06 18.10
C ASN A 6 6.90 5.56 16.84
N GLU A 7 6.39 4.53 16.17
CA GLU A 7 6.99 4.01 14.93
C GLU A 7 6.87 5.01 13.76
N THR A 8 5.90 5.93 13.82
CA THR A 8 5.64 6.93 12.79
C THR A 8 5.23 8.28 13.40
N ASP A 9 5.31 9.34 12.61
CA ASP A 9 4.97 10.71 13.04
C ASP A 9 3.49 10.89 13.41
N THR A 10 2.60 10.02 12.92
CA THR A 10 1.18 10.04 13.27
C THR A 10 0.84 9.12 14.44
N LEU A 11 1.86 8.61 15.14
CA LEU A 11 1.75 7.71 16.29
C LEU A 11 1.02 6.38 16.01
N MET A 12 1.15 5.86 14.78
CA MET A 12 0.52 4.62 14.33
C MET A 12 1.57 3.53 14.08
N PRO A 13 1.20 2.23 14.18
CA PRO A 13 2.12 1.16 13.77
C PRO A 13 2.49 1.30 12.29
N LEU A 14 3.76 1.10 11.95
CA LEU A 14 4.28 1.36 10.60
C LEU A 14 3.56 0.51 9.54
N ALA A 15 3.33 -0.78 9.83
CA ALA A 15 2.74 -1.72 8.88
C ALA A 15 1.35 -1.30 8.40
N ILE A 16 0.44 -0.96 9.33
CA ILE A 16 -0.93 -0.55 8.98
C ILE A 16 -0.96 0.82 8.31
N GLN A 17 -0.10 1.74 8.74
CA GLN A 17 -0.03 3.05 8.12
C GLN A 17 0.40 2.98 6.66
N LEU A 18 1.43 2.19 6.34
CA LEU A 18 1.86 1.99 4.96
C LEU A 18 0.78 1.31 4.11
N ALA A 19 0.11 0.28 4.63
CA ALA A 19 -1.00 -0.37 3.94
C ALA A 19 -2.12 0.62 3.57
N HIS A 20 -2.53 1.48 4.51
CA HIS A 20 -3.50 2.53 4.23
C HIS A 20 -2.99 3.56 3.22
N HIS A 21 -1.72 3.95 3.30
CA HIS A 21 -1.14 4.88 2.33
C HIS A 21 -1.14 4.32 0.91
N PHE A 22 -0.84 3.02 0.73
CA PHE A 22 -0.85 2.41 -0.61
C PHE A 22 -2.24 2.36 -1.24
N THR A 23 -3.26 1.94 -0.49
CA THR A 23 -4.65 1.93 -1.00
C THR A 23 -5.16 3.34 -1.29
N LYS A 24 -4.86 4.31 -0.43
CA LYS A 24 -5.18 5.72 -0.66
C LYS A 24 -4.50 6.26 -1.92
N ARG A 25 -3.20 5.98 -2.09
CA ARG A 25 -2.42 6.45 -3.23
C ARG A 25 -2.93 5.87 -4.55
N GLN A 26 -3.27 4.58 -4.60
CA GLN A 26 -3.89 3.98 -5.78
C GLN A 26 -5.20 4.68 -6.13
N ALA A 27 -6.05 4.95 -5.13
CA ALA A 27 -7.32 5.62 -5.34
C ALA A 27 -7.15 7.06 -5.86
N GLU A 28 -6.12 7.77 -5.41
CA GLU A 28 -5.73 9.09 -5.94
C GLU A 28 -5.32 9.00 -7.41
N ILE A 29 -4.38 8.13 -7.76
CA ILE A 29 -3.89 7.93 -9.14
C ILE A 29 -5.03 7.55 -10.10
N ARG A 30 -5.94 6.68 -9.63
CA ARG A 30 -7.15 6.33 -10.39
C ARG A 30 -8.05 7.53 -10.63
N LYS A 31 -8.31 8.34 -9.59
CA LYS A 31 -9.20 9.51 -9.66
C LYS A 31 -8.61 10.66 -10.48
N THR A 32 -7.29 10.79 -10.54
CA THR A 32 -6.64 11.75 -11.44
C THR A 32 -6.64 11.30 -12.90
N GLY A 33 -6.93 10.03 -13.17
CA GLY A 33 -6.89 9.44 -14.51
C GLY A 33 -5.47 9.22 -15.03
N GLN A 34 -4.43 9.35 -14.20
CA GLN A 34 -3.03 9.19 -14.59
C GLN A 34 -2.76 7.76 -15.12
N LEU A 35 -3.38 6.76 -14.50
CA LEU A 35 -3.44 5.39 -14.99
C LEU A 35 -4.90 5.06 -15.32
N GLY A 36 -5.31 5.37 -16.55
CA GLY A 36 -6.70 5.26 -16.99
C GLY A 36 -7.31 3.84 -16.96
N TRP A 37 -6.47 2.81 -16.84
CA TRP A 37 -6.86 1.40 -16.77
C TRP A 37 -7.11 0.89 -15.34
N LEU A 38 -6.89 1.71 -14.30
CA LEU A 38 -7.15 1.33 -12.91
C LEU A 38 -8.64 1.31 -12.58
N ARG A 39 -9.07 0.26 -11.89
CA ARG A 39 -10.44 0.12 -11.37
C ARG A 39 -10.50 0.31 -9.85
N PRO A 40 -11.71 0.46 -9.26
CA PRO A 40 -11.85 0.89 -7.87
C PRO A 40 -11.33 -0.07 -6.80
N ASP A 41 -11.33 -1.38 -7.03
CA ASP A 41 -10.91 -2.36 -6.00
C ASP A 41 -9.38 -2.45 -5.90
N VAL A 42 -8.87 -2.36 -4.67
CA VAL A 42 -7.45 -2.47 -4.35
C VAL A 42 -7.27 -3.05 -2.95
N LYS A 43 -6.28 -3.93 -2.81
CA LYS A 43 -5.85 -4.54 -1.54
C LYS A 43 -4.35 -4.36 -1.40
N SER A 44 -3.91 -4.00 -0.21
CA SER A 44 -2.48 -3.86 0.12
C SER A 44 -2.12 -4.70 1.35
N GLN A 45 -0.94 -5.29 1.34
CA GLN A 45 -0.35 -5.95 2.51
C GLN A 45 1.12 -5.56 2.61
N VAL A 46 1.58 -5.30 3.84
CA VAL A 46 2.96 -4.90 4.13
C VAL A 46 3.49 -5.77 5.27
N SER A 47 4.54 -6.54 4.98
CA SER A 47 5.31 -7.29 5.96
C SER A 47 6.53 -6.46 6.36
N VAL A 48 6.68 -6.21 7.65
CA VAL A 48 7.77 -5.41 8.21
C VAL A 48 8.63 -6.31 9.09
N ARG A 49 9.95 -6.24 8.89
CA ARG A 49 10.91 -6.90 9.77
C ARG A 49 11.17 -6.04 10.99
N TYR A 50 11.08 -6.65 12.16
CA TYR A 50 11.34 -6.02 13.45
C TYR A 50 12.56 -6.63 14.14
N GLU A 51 13.32 -5.79 14.83
CA GLU A 51 14.29 -6.21 15.85
C GLU A 51 13.71 -5.82 17.22
N GLY A 52 13.19 -6.81 17.95
CA GLY A 52 12.37 -6.55 19.13
C GLY A 52 11.11 -5.77 18.75
N LEU A 53 10.97 -4.56 19.29
CA LEU A 53 9.83 -3.66 19.02
C LEU A 53 10.15 -2.57 18.00
N ARG A 54 11.35 -2.58 17.41
CA ARG A 54 11.76 -1.56 16.45
C ARG A 54 11.60 -2.08 15.03
N PRO A 55 10.83 -1.42 14.15
CA PRO A 55 10.82 -1.76 12.74
C PRO A 55 12.17 -1.40 12.11
N VAL A 56 12.77 -2.33 11.35
CA VAL A 56 14.10 -2.16 10.76
C VAL A 56 14.14 -2.23 9.24
N ALA A 57 13.17 -2.91 8.61
CA ALA A 57 13.08 -2.99 7.15
C ALA A 57 11.67 -3.39 6.70
N LEU A 58 11.32 -3.05 5.45
CA LEU A 58 10.20 -3.67 4.75
C LEU A 58 10.70 -4.97 4.12
N ASP A 59 10.01 -6.07 4.41
CA ASP A 59 10.35 -7.39 3.90
C ASP A 59 9.61 -7.65 2.58
N THR A 60 8.28 -7.56 2.63
CA THR A 60 7.42 -7.88 1.50
C THR A 60 6.28 -6.86 1.39
N ILE A 61 6.00 -6.41 0.17
CA ILE A 61 4.84 -5.56 -0.14
C ILE A 61 4.02 -6.27 -1.22
N VAL A 62 2.73 -6.44 -0.98
CA VAL A 62 1.78 -6.97 -1.95
C VAL A 62 0.74 -5.90 -2.25
N LEU A 63 0.57 -5.60 -3.53
CA LEU A 63 -0.49 -4.74 -4.02
C LEU A 63 -1.29 -5.52 -5.08
N SER A 64 -2.56 -5.75 -4.79
CA SER A 64 -3.50 -6.36 -5.72
C SER A 64 -4.51 -5.30 -6.12
N THR A 65 -4.48 -4.86 -7.37
CA THR A 65 -5.40 -3.85 -7.89
C THR A 65 -6.23 -4.41 -9.02
N GLN A 66 -7.50 -4.05 -9.05
CA GLN A 66 -8.36 -4.33 -10.19
C GLN A 66 -7.97 -3.41 -11.36
N HIS A 67 -7.94 -3.96 -12.56
CA HIS A 67 -7.57 -3.24 -13.78
C HIS A 67 -8.40 -3.72 -14.97
N ASP A 68 -8.32 -3.00 -16.08
CA ASP A 68 -8.94 -3.41 -17.35
C ASP A 68 -8.30 -4.67 -17.94
N GLU A 69 -9.05 -5.40 -18.76
CA GLU A 69 -8.59 -6.66 -19.37
C GLU A 69 -7.48 -6.44 -20.41
N ALA A 70 -7.40 -5.24 -20.98
CA ALA A 70 -6.45 -4.89 -22.03
C ALA A 70 -5.02 -4.62 -21.51
N VAL A 71 -4.83 -4.40 -20.20
CA VAL A 71 -3.50 -4.09 -19.65
C VAL A 71 -2.73 -5.36 -19.28
N SER A 72 -1.44 -5.40 -19.62
CA SER A 72 -0.57 -6.54 -19.32
C SER A 72 -0.15 -6.56 -17.84
N GLN A 73 0.14 -7.74 -17.30
CA GLN A 73 0.66 -7.86 -15.93
C GLN A 73 2.00 -7.13 -15.73
N ALA A 74 2.85 -7.06 -16.76
CA ALA A 74 4.10 -6.30 -16.70
C ALA A 74 3.80 -4.80 -16.50
N THR A 75 2.87 -4.25 -17.27
CA THR A 75 2.44 -2.86 -17.15
C THR A 75 1.78 -2.57 -15.79
N VAL A 76 0.97 -3.49 -15.28
CA VAL A 76 0.36 -3.37 -13.93
C VAL A 76 1.43 -3.34 -12.83
N ARG A 77 2.54 -4.07 -13.02
CA ARG A 77 3.64 -4.13 -12.05
C ARG A 77 4.55 -2.90 -12.09
N GLU A 78 4.71 -2.29 -13.26
CA GLU A 78 5.63 -1.16 -13.48
C GLU A 78 5.00 0.22 -13.28
N GLY A 79 3.68 0.34 -13.49
CA GLY A 79 2.91 1.60 -13.39
C GLY A 79 2.56 2.00 -11.96
#